data_AF-A0A2M7J6U8-F1
#
_entry.id   AF-A0A2M7J6U8-F1
#
_cell.length_a   1.000
_cell.length_b   1.000
_cell.length_c   1.000
_cell.angle_alpha   90.00
_cell.angle_beta   90.00
_cell.angle_gamma   90.00
#
_symmetry.space_group_name_H-M   'P 1'
#
loop_
_entity.id
_entity.type
_entity.pdbx_description
1 polymer ?
#
loop_
_entity_poly.entity_id
_entity_poly.type
_entity_poly.pdbx_seq_one_letter_code
_entity_poly.pdbx_strand_id
1 'polypeptide(L)' 'MFGSNKLEKKIGRIETVIGHESVITGTIATKGSLKIDGLVNGGIEQADAVIIGDTGKIIGDVTAQTVIVSGEVEGNIH' A
#
# COMPACT_ATOMS: atom_id res chain seq x y z
N MET A 1 8.48 26.34 -12.92
CA MET A 1 7.41 25.63 -12.19
C MET A 1 7.73 24.15 -12.30
N PHE A 2 8.11 23.50 -11.20
CA PHE A 2 8.58 22.11 -11.21
C PHE A 2 7.40 21.13 -11.28
N GLY A 3 7.53 20.12 -12.14
CA GLY A 3 6.45 19.21 -12.49
C GLY A 3 6.18 18.14 -11.44
N SER A 4 4.97 18.16 -10.87
CA SER A 4 4.52 17.15 -9.89
C SER A 4 3.59 16.08 -10.50
N ASN A 5 3.35 16.07 -11.81
CA ASN A 5 2.20 15.37 -12.41
C ASN A 5 2.46 13.91 -12.89
N LYS A 6 3.59 13.30 -12.50
CA LYS A 6 3.96 11.94 -12.96
C LYS A 6 3.62 10.83 -11.96
N LEU A 7 3.55 11.16 -10.67
CA LEU A 7 3.22 10.23 -9.58
C LEU A 7 1.72 9.93 -9.52
N GLU A 8 0.84 10.95 -9.60
CA GLU A 8 -0.62 10.75 -9.61
C GLU A 8 -1.08 9.84 -10.75
N LYS A 9 -0.43 9.94 -11.92
CA LYS A 9 -0.77 9.10 -13.08
C LYS A 9 -0.33 7.64 -12.95
N LYS A 10 0.67 7.36 -12.09
CA LYS A 10 1.19 6.01 -11.82
C LYS A 10 0.41 5.29 -10.71
N ILE A 11 -0.02 6.03 -9.70
CA ILE A 11 -0.82 5.50 -8.60
C ILE A 11 -2.26 5.30 -9.05
N GLY A 12 -2.78 6.05 -10.03
CA GLY A 12 -4.16 5.88 -10.46
C GLY A 12 -5.18 6.24 -9.37
N ARG A 13 -6.42 5.79 -9.52
CA ARG A 13 -7.50 6.04 -8.54
C ARG A 13 -7.35 5.07 -7.38
N ILE A 14 -7.31 5.58 -6.14
CA ILE A 14 -7.40 4.74 -4.94
C ILE A 14 -8.75 4.02 -4.95
N GLU A 15 -8.71 2.68 -4.96
CA GLU A 15 -9.90 1.84 -4.97
C GLU A 15 -10.24 1.36 -3.56
N THR A 16 -9.22 1.01 -2.78
CA THR A 16 -9.39 0.44 -1.45
C THR A 16 -8.59 1.25 -0.43
N VAL A 17 -9.23 1.55 0.70
CA VAL A 17 -8.61 2.24 1.83
C VAL A 17 -8.82 1.42 3.10
N ILE A 18 -7.73 1.16 3.81
CA ILE A 18 -7.71 0.55 5.14
C ILE A 18 -7.34 1.65 6.12
N GLY A 19 -8.29 2.02 6.98
CA GLY A 19 -8.15 3.14 7.90
C GLY A 19 -7.21 2.88 9.07
N HIS A 20 -6.81 3.96 9.73
CA HIS A 20 -6.15 3.90 11.03
C HIS A 20 -7.03 3.13 12.02
N GLU A 21 -6.44 2.34 12.92
CA GLU A 21 -7.12 1.39 13.83
C GLU A 21 -7.67 0.10 13.20
N SER A 22 -7.57 -0.08 11.89
CA SER A 22 -7.88 -1.39 11.27
C SER A 22 -6.73 -2.37 11.50
N VAL A 23 -7.05 -3.61 11.88
CA VAL A 23 -6.10 -4.73 11.94
C VAL A 23 -6.58 -5.82 11.00
N ILE A 24 -5.75 -6.16 10.02
CA ILE A 24 -6.00 -7.25 9.09
C ILE A 24 -4.98 -8.34 9.33
N THR A 25 -5.44 -9.59 9.36
CA THR A 25 -4.58 -10.77 9.45
C THR A 25 -4.85 -11.68 8.26
N GLY A 26 -3.82 -11.96 7.46
CA GLY A 26 -3.91 -12.73 6.21
C GLY A 26 -3.46 -11.94 4.98
N THR A 27 -3.65 -12.52 3.80
CA THR A 27 -3.19 -11.92 2.53
C THR A 27 -4.27 -11.08 1.86
N ILE A 28 -3.91 -9.88 1.43
CA ILE A 28 -4.80 -8.97 0.68
C ILE A 28 -4.41 -9.06 -0.80
N ALA A 29 -5.34 -9.53 -1.64
CA ALA A 29 -5.19 -9.51 -3.08
C ALA A 29 -6.12 -8.45 -3.69
N THR A 30 -5.55 -7.50 -4.43
CA THR A 30 -6.32 -6.48 -5.16
C THR A 30 -5.63 -6.20 -6.48
N LYS A 31 -6.37 -5.86 -7.53
CA LYS A 31 -5.78 -5.42 -8.81
C LYS A 31 -5.65 -3.91 -8.90
N GLY A 32 -6.27 -3.17 -7.99
CA GLY A 32 -6.28 -1.73 -7.99
C GLY A 32 -5.23 -1.13 -7.07
N SER A 33 -5.49 0.11 -6.68
CA SER A 33 -4.64 0.87 -5.78
C SER A 33 -5.15 0.79 -4.35
N LEU A 34 -4.25 0.42 -3.45
CA LEU A 34 -4.51 0.16 -2.04
C LEU A 34 -3.82 1.20 -1.17
N LYS A 35 -4.57 1.88 -0.31
CA LYS A 35 -4.01 2.73 0.75
C LYS A 35 -4.20 2.09 2.13
N ILE A 36 -3.15 2.06 2.92
CA ILE A 36 -3.11 1.45 4.26
C ILE A 36 -2.60 2.49 5.26
N ASP A 37 -3.47 2.86 6.19
CA ASP A 37 -3.14 3.68 7.37
C ASP A 37 -3.24 2.86 8.68
N GLY A 38 -3.47 1.54 8.59
CA GLY A 38 -3.62 0.60 9.71
C GLY A 38 -2.56 -0.52 9.75
N LEU A 39 -2.82 -1.58 10.51
CA LEU A 39 -1.91 -2.73 10.68
C LEU A 39 -2.32 -3.92 9.80
N VAL A 40 -1.39 -4.42 8.99
CA VAL A 40 -1.56 -5.64 8.19
C VAL A 40 -0.54 -6.68 8.65
N ASN A 41 -1.02 -7.78 9.23
CA ASN A 41 -0.24 -8.97 9.57
C ASN A 41 -0.45 -10.04 8.49
N GLY A 42 0.38 -9.99 7.46
CA GLY A 42 0.27 -10.84 6.27
C GLY A 42 0.76 -10.12 5.02
N GLY A 43 0.52 -10.72 3.87
CA GLY A 43 1.05 -10.23 2.59
C GLY A 43 0.09 -9.36 1.80
N ILE A 44 0.63 -8.62 0.84
CA ILE A 44 -0.13 -7.96 -0.22
C ILE A 44 0.29 -8.53 -1.55
N GLU A 45 -0.68 -8.92 -2.36
CA GLU A 45 -0.44 -9.53 -3.66
C GLU A 45 -1.27 -8.86 -4.76
N GLN A 46 -0.74 -8.92 -5.98
CA GLN A 46 -1.41 -8.52 -7.23
C GLN A 46 -1.75 -7.03 -7.36
N ALA A 47 -1.33 -6.19 -6.41
CA ALA A 47 -1.69 -4.77 -6.39
C ALA A 47 -0.95 -3.96 -7.46
N ASP A 48 -1.67 -3.06 -8.12
CA ASP A 48 -1.05 -2.12 -9.05
C ASP A 48 -0.27 -1.05 -8.28
N ALA A 49 -0.87 -0.52 -7.21
CA ALA A 49 -0.20 0.41 -6.31
C ALA A 49 -0.53 0.12 -4.85
N VAL A 50 0.48 0.22 -3.98
CA VAL A 50 0.32 0.14 -2.52
C VAL A 50 0.89 1.40 -1.90
N ILE A 51 0.07 2.10 -1.12
CA ILE A 51 0.41 3.31 -0.39
C ILE A 51 0.29 2.99 1.09
N ILE A 52 1.40 3.05 1.80
CA ILE A 52 1.46 2.83 3.24
C ILE A 52 1.61 4.21 3.86
N GLY A 53 0.52 4.74 4.41
CA GLY A 53 0.53 6.04 5.05
C GLY A 53 1.35 6.05 6.33
N ASP A 54 1.50 7.22 6.93
CA ASP A 54 2.40 7.47 8.07
C ASP A 54 2.14 6.56 9.28
N THR A 55 0.88 6.17 9.49
CA THR A 55 0.46 5.25 10.57
C THR A 55 0.31 3.81 10.12
N GLY A 56 0.51 3.53 8.83
CA GLY A 56 0.40 2.20 8.25
C GLY A 56 1.60 1.33 8.63
N LYS A 57 1.33 0.09 9.04
CA LYS A 57 2.35 -0.92 9.32
C LYS A 57 2.00 -2.24 8.66
N ILE A 58 2.95 -2.80 7.91
CA ILE A 58 2.80 -4.11 7.29
C ILE A 58 3.85 -5.05 7.86
N ILE A 59 3.44 -6.23 8.30
CA ILE A 59 4.30 -7.33 8.73
C ILE A 59 4.03 -8.49 7.77
N GLY A 60 4.87 -8.62 6.75
CA GLY A 60 4.72 -9.57 5.65
C GLY A 60 5.23 -9.02 4.31
N ASP A 61 5.15 -9.84 3.27
CA ASP A 61 5.68 -9.48 1.95
C ASP A 61 4.67 -8.68 1.12
N VAL A 62 5.15 -7.65 0.44
CA VAL A 62 4.35 -6.77 -0.43
C VAL A 62 4.79 -6.96 -1.86
N THR A 63 3.88 -7.42 -2.72
CA THR A 63 4.10 -7.53 -4.17
C THR A 63 3.20 -6.56 -4.91
N ALA A 64 3.78 -5.54 -5.55
CA ALA A 64 3.02 -4.55 -6.30
C ALA A 64 3.85 -3.82 -7.37
N GLN A 65 3.20 -3.29 -8.40
CA GLN A 65 3.94 -2.55 -9.46
C GLN A 65 4.53 -1.23 -8.96
N THR A 66 3.86 -0.57 -8.01
CA THR A 66 4.32 0.66 -7.38
C THR A 66 4.05 0.60 -5.88
N VAL A 67 5.08 0.82 -5.07
CA VAL A 67 4.94 0.90 -3.61
C VAL A 67 5.43 2.26 -3.12
N ILE A 68 4.62 2.91 -2.30
CA ILE A 68 4.93 4.18 -1.64
C ILE A 68 4.83 3.94 -0.14
N VAL A 69 5.94 4.15 0.55
CA VAL A 69 6.05 3.88 1.98
C VAL A 69 6.31 5.18 2.73
N SER A 70 5.36 5.57 3.55
CA SER A 70 5.49 6.65 4.53
C SER A 70 5.50 6.12 5.97
N GLY A 71 4.87 4.96 6.22
CA GLY A 71 4.90 4.23 7.49
C GLY A 71 6.00 3.14 7.55
N GLU A 72 5.64 1.96 8.05
CA GLU A 72 6.58 0.85 8.29
C GLU A 72 6.24 -0.43 7.50
N VAL A 73 7.28 -1.10 7.01
CA VAL A 73 7.18 -2.44 6.40
C VAL A 73 8.24 -3.35 7.02
N GLU A 74 7.79 -4.46 7.60
CA GLU A 74 8.61 -5.57 8.08
C GLU A 74 8.39 -6.79 7.17
N GLY A 75 9.21 -6.93 6.15
CA GLY A 75 9.11 -7.98 5.15
C GLY A 75 9.84 -7.60 3.87
N ASN A 76 9.55 -8.30 2.76
CA ASN A 76 10.15 -7.99 1.47
C ASN A 76 9.17 -7.23 0.58
N ILE A 77 9.69 -6.28 -0.20
CA ILE A 77 8.92 -5.57 -1.22
C ILE A 77 9.42 -6.04 -2.59
N HIS A 78 8.50 -6.57 -3.40
CA HIS A 78 8.74 -7.06 -4.76
C HIS A 78 7.93 -6.28 -5.79
#